data_AF-A0A7S2E5G9-F1
#
_entry.id   AF-A0A7S2E5G9-F1
#
_cell.length_a   1.000
_cell.length_b   1.000
_cell.length_c   1.000
_cell.angle_alpha   90.00
_cell.angle_beta   90.00
_cell.angle_gamma   90.00
#
_symmetry.space_group_name_H-M   'P 1'
#
loop_
_entity.id
_entity.type
_entity.pdbx_description
1 polymer ?
#
loop_
_entity_poly.entity_id
_entity_poly.type
_entity_poly.pdbx_seq_one_letter_code
_entity_poly.pdbx_strand_id
1 'polypeptide(L)'
;ISPRRAAEFASSLGLPQFADPPGFGGVLKGDLFESLMKDFLESEVKARLKMEKEMESEDGEEHYIGELLRLENSVIPVAVTGFDLLRMKGKVLKSGCMARAARASATFPGLFQPVGWWEAGNNSRTKDGTISTLRTSTFIPPFLLIDGGIGDMYGIVGLSSLIPHESNKRIVNLVTGSFGVFGPPGPSDMPPGIHAKEVVSISILNTPDCGPWNMENGPRAVTAAERAIQASLDTPMSRGAEAGHYELHIDASGFIPN
;
A
#
# COMPACT_ATOMS: atom_id res chain seq x y z
N ILE A 1 9.89 6.03 6.98
CA ILE A 1 9.48 4.82 7.74
C ILE A 1 10.50 3.76 7.44
N SER A 2 11.07 3.13 8.48
CA SER A 2 11.95 1.99 8.28
C SER A 2 11.14 0.80 7.73
N PRO A 3 11.50 0.18 6.58
CA PRO A 3 10.78 -0.97 6.06
C PRO A 3 10.65 -2.11 7.08
N ARG A 4 11.68 -2.33 7.91
CA ARG A 4 11.66 -3.32 8.98
C ARG A 4 10.56 -3.03 10.02
N ARG A 5 10.47 -1.78 10.49
CA ARG A 5 9.44 -1.38 11.47
C ARG A 5 8.03 -1.47 10.88
N ALA A 6 7.87 -1.13 9.60
CA ALA A 6 6.59 -1.28 8.92
C ALA A 6 6.17 -2.75 8.81
N ALA A 7 7.11 -3.65 8.48
CA ALA A 7 6.85 -5.09 8.43
C ALA A 7 6.51 -5.65 9.82
N GLU A 8 7.28 -5.27 10.86
CA GLU A 8 7.00 -5.64 12.25
C GLU A 8 5.60 -5.17 12.69
N PHE A 9 5.28 -3.90 12.46
CA PHE A 9 3.96 -3.35 12.78
C PHE A 9 2.85 -4.11 12.06
N ALA A 10 2.90 -4.22 10.72
CA ALA A 10 1.87 -4.87 9.92
C ALA A 10 1.70 -6.36 10.29
N SER A 11 2.81 -7.06 10.52
CA SER A 11 2.79 -8.47 10.88
C SER A 11 2.28 -8.73 12.30
N SER A 12 2.42 -7.77 13.21
CA SER A 12 1.95 -7.87 14.58
C SER A 12 0.45 -7.59 14.75
N LEU A 13 -0.22 -7.09 13.70
CA LEU A 13 -1.64 -6.80 13.74
C LEU A 13 -2.46 -8.09 13.77
N GLY A 14 -3.28 -8.25 14.79
CA GLY A 14 -4.29 -9.28 14.90
C GLY A 14 -5.70 -8.71 14.83
N LEU A 15 -6.65 -9.51 14.35
CA LEU A 15 -8.06 -9.13 14.24
C LEU A 15 -8.62 -8.48 15.52
N PRO A 16 -8.34 -8.97 16.75
CA PRO A 16 -8.88 -8.35 17.97
C PRO A 16 -8.44 -6.89 18.20
N GLN A 17 -7.33 -6.44 17.61
CA GLN A 17 -6.83 -5.08 17.80
C GLN A 17 -7.60 -4.03 16.99
N PHE A 18 -8.25 -4.44 15.90
CA PHE A 18 -8.97 -3.53 15.00
C PHE A 18 -10.39 -3.98 14.65
N ALA A 19 -10.91 -5.01 15.33
CA ALA A 19 -12.29 -5.46 15.20
C ALA A 19 -13.25 -4.45 15.82
N ASP A 20 -13.62 -3.42 15.04
CA ASP A 20 -14.65 -2.47 15.42
C ASP A 20 -16.07 -3.01 15.16
N PRO A 21 -17.12 -2.37 15.70
CA PRO A 21 -18.49 -2.79 15.45
C PRO A 21 -18.81 -2.83 13.95
N PRO A 22 -19.80 -3.63 13.53
CA PRO A 22 -20.20 -3.75 12.13
C PRO A 22 -20.49 -2.40 11.47
N GLY A 23 -20.02 -2.27 10.24
CA GLY A 23 -20.22 -1.11 9.38
C GLY A 23 -21.25 -1.36 8.29
N PHE A 24 -21.54 -0.33 7.49
CA PHE A 24 -22.42 -0.51 6.33
C PHE A 24 -21.73 -1.36 5.26
N GLY A 25 -22.25 -2.55 4.99
CA GLY A 25 -21.72 -3.47 3.97
C GLY A 25 -20.48 -4.27 4.41
N GLY A 26 -20.14 -4.31 5.70
CA GLY A 26 -19.03 -5.11 6.22
C GLY A 26 -19.22 -5.54 7.67
N VAL A 27 -18.59 -6.66 8.06
CA VAL A 27 -18.56 -7.16 9.45
C VAL A 27 -17.83 -6.19 10.39
N LEU A 28 -16.89 -5.42 9.86
CA LEU A 28 -16.09 -4.42 10.54
C LEU A 28 -16.27 -3.07 9.84
N LYS A 29 -16.32 -2.00 10.62
CA LYS A 29 -16.30 -0.64 10.08
C LYS A 29 -14.92 -0.31 9.51
N GLY A 30 -13.82 -0.70 10.15
CA GLY A 30 -12.43 -0.42 9.75
C GLY A 30 -11.84 0.91 10.25
N ASP A 31 -12.54 1.66 11.10
CA ASP A 31 -12.04 2.92 11.69
C ASP A 31 -10.90 2.68 12.69
N LEU A 32 -10.95 1.58 13.46
CA LEU A 32 -9.84 1.22 14.36
C LEU A 32 -8.56 0.89 13.59
N PHE A 33 -8.67 0.17 12.47
CA PHE A 33 -7.54 -0.10 11.59
C PHE A 33 -6.91 1.20 11.06
N GLU A 34 -7.74 2.14 10.57
CA GLU A 34 -7.27 3.46 10.11
C GLU A 34 -6.58 4.25 11.23
N SER A 35 -7.11 4.19 12.47
CA SER A 35 -6.49 4.84 13.63
C SER A 35 -5.12 4.24 13.95
N LEU A 36 -5.01 2.91 14.04
CA LEU A 36 -3.74 2.23 14.31
C LEU A 36 -2.68 2.56 13.25
N MET A 37 -3.07 2.55 11.98
CA MET A 37 -2.20 2.95 10.87
C MET A 37 -1.74 4.41 11.04
N LYS A 38 -2.66 5.31 11.37
CA LYS A 38 -2.34 6.73 11.57
C LYS A 38 -1.38 6.93 12.75
N ASP A 39 -1.63 6.29 13.89
CA ASP A 39 -0.80 6.39 15.09
C ASP A 39 0.62 5.86 14.83
N PHE A 40 0.74 4.74 14.11
CA PHE A 40 2.03 4.21 13.68
C PHE A 40 2.78 5.22 12.80
N LEU A 41 2.13 5.75 11.76
CA LEU A 41 2.75 6.74 10.85
C LEU A 41 3.15 8.02 11.58
N GLU A 42 2.31 8.51 12.50
CA GLU A 42 2.64 9.65 13.36
C GLU A 42 3.88 9.38 14.22
N SER A 43 3.99 8.19 14.80
CA SER A 43 5.15 7.81 15.61
C SER A 43 6.44 7.79 14.79
N GLU A 44 6.38 7.32 13.54
CA GLU A 44 7.52 7.30 12.60
C GLU A 44 7.94 8.71 12.20
N VAL A 45 6.98 9.59 11.90
CA VAL A 45 7.26 10.99 11.56
C VAL A 45 7.87 11.73 12.76
N LYS A 46 7.31 11.56 13.97
CA LYS A 46 7.83 12.18 15.19
C LYS A 46 9.25 11.72 15.50
N ALA A 47 9.54 10.42 15.34
CA ALA A 47 10.89 9.87 15.56
C ALA A 47 11.90 10.49 14.59
N ARG A 48 11.53 10.66 13.32
CA ARG A 48 12.37 11.31 12.31
C ARG A 48 12.62 12.79 12.61
N LEU A 49 11.56 13.56 12.89
CA LEU A 49 11.68 14.99 13.20
C LEU A 49 12.53 15.23 14.44
N LYS A 50 12.49 14.32 15.44
CA LYS A 50 13.37 14.40 16.61
C LYS A 50 14.84 14.26 16.22
N MET A 51 15.17 13.30 15.35
CA MET A 51 16.55 13.12 14.87
C MET A 51 17.03 14.32 14.04
N GLU A 52 16.16 14.92 13.23
CA GLU A 52 16.48 16.12 12.44
C GLU A 52 16.70 17.36 13.34
N LYS A 53 15.87 17.56 14.36
CA LYS A 53 16.03 18.66 15.35
C LYS A 53 17.28 18.55 16.20
N GLU A 54 17.76 17.35 16.49
CA GLU A 54 19.03 17.15 17.20
C GLU A 54 20.24 17.50 16.32
N MET A 55 20.05 17.60 15.00
CA MET A 55 21.10 17.95 14.02
C MET A 55 21.08 19.41 13.56
N GLU A 56 19.94 20.10 13.65
CA GLU A 56 19.76 21.48 13.16
C GLU A 56 19.60 22.49 14.30
N SER A 57 20.23 23.67 14.18
CA SER A 57 20.13 24.78 15.14
C SER A 57 18.71 25.38 15.21
N GLU A 58 18.35 25.93 16.38
CA GLU A 58 17.01 26.22 16.93
C GLU A 58 15.93 26.98 16.10
N ASP A 59 16.13 27.32 14.83
CA ASP A 59 15.24 28.20 14.04
C ASP A 59 14.16 27.46 13.19
N GLY A 60 13.70 26.27 13.59
CA GLY A 60 12.81 25.43 12.78
C GLY A 60 11.31 25.80 12.82
N GLU A 61 10.69 25.98 11.65
CA GLU A 61 9.22 26.09 11.49
C GLU A 61 8.49 24.85 12.02
N GLU A 62 7.36 25.05 12.72
CA GLU A 62 6.47 23.95 13.11
C GLU A 62 5.74 23.37 11.89
N HIS A 63 6.27 22.29 11.32
CA HIS A 63 5.53 21.51 10.34
C HIS A 63 4.31 20.83 10.98
N TYR A 64 3.13 21.07 10.42
CA TYR A 64 1.92 20.35 10.80
C TYR A 64 2.04 18.88 10.42
N ILE A 65 2.16 17.98 11.40
CA ILE A 65 2.32 16.52 11.21
C ILE A 65 1.27 15.96 10.24
N GLY A 66 0.04 16.47 10.28
CA GLY A 66 -1.03 16.02 9.38
C GLY A 66 -0.73 16.22 7.90
N GLU A 67 0.06 17.22 7.51
CA GLU A 67 0.50 17.39 6.12
C GLU A 67 1.53 16.32 5.74
N LEU A 68 2.45 15.97 6.63
CA LEU A 68 3.47 14.93 6.38
C LEU A 68 2.89 13.53 6.22
N LEU A 69 1.67 13.28 6.71
CA LEU A 69 0.97 12.00 6.63
C LEU A 69 0.15 11.81 5.33
N ARG A 70 0.44 12.61 4.30
CA ARG A 70 -0.27 12.59 3.03
C ARG A 70 0.54 11.90 1.95
N LEU A 71 -0.11 11.12 1.09
CA LEU A 71 0.53 10.34 0.01
C LEU A 71 1.46 11.21 -0.87
N GLU A 72 1.03 12.41 -1.20
CA GLU A 72 1.79 13.37 -2.02
C GLU A 72 3.08 13.87 -1.35
N ASN A 73 3.19 13.72 -0.04
CA ASN A 73 4.35 14.11 0.77
C ASN A 73 5.22 12.90 1.16
N SER A 74 4.99 11.74 0.52
CA SER A 74 5.82 10.55 0.68
C SER A 74 7.26 10.81 0.18
N VAL A 75 8.24 10.27 0.92
CA VAL A 75 9.67 10.38 0.55
C VAL A 75 9.96 9.69 -0.78
N ILE A 76 9.33 8.54 -0.98
CA ILE A 76 9.32 7.81 -2.25
C ILE A 76 7.92 7.98 -2.81
N PRO A 77 7.74 8.47 -4.05
CA PRO A 77 6.44 8.61 -4.66
C PRO A 77 5.64 7.30 -4.58
N VAL A 78 4.49 7.36 -3.92
CA VAL A 78 3.59 6.21 -3.72
C VAL A 78 2.26 6.45 -4.40
N ALA A 79 1.74 5.40 -5.02
CA ALA A 79 0.38 5.31 -5.49
C ALA A 79 -0.27 4.09 -4.84
N VAL A 80 -1.52 4.23 -4.43
CA VAL A 80 -2.32 3.16 -3.82
C VAL A 80 -3.54 2.91 -4.68
N THR A 81 -3.93 1.65 -4.86
CA THR A 81 -5.09 1.28 -5.69
C THR A 81 -6.27 0.90 -4.82
N GLY A 82 -7.46 1.36 -5.20
CA GLY A 82 -8.73 0.85 -4.70
C GLY A 82 -9.68 0.58 -5.86
N PHE A 83 -10.73 -0.20 -5.64
CA PHE A 83 -11.80 -0.40 -6.62
C PHE A 83 -13.01 0.48 -6.26
N ASP A 84 -13.42 1.39 -7.14
CA ASP A 84 -14.52 2.32 -6.92
C ASP A 84 -15.86 1.68 -7.25
N LEU A 85 -16.65 1.37 -6.23
CA LEU A 85 -17.98 0.76 -6.34
C LEU A 85 -19.02 1.66 -7.02
N LEU A 86 -18.86 2.99 -6.97
CA LEU A 86 -19.82 3.90 -7.61
C LEU A 86 -19.66 3.92 -9.14
N ARG A 87 -18.43 3.68 -9.61
CA ARG A 87 -18.08 3.72 -11.04
C ARG A 87 -17.69 2.36 -11.61
N MET A 88 -17.65 1.33 -10.77
CA MET A 88 -17.23 -0.03 -11.10
C MET A 88 -15.88 -0.08 -11.84
N LYS A 89 -14.88 0.65 -11.33
CA LYS A 89 -13.55 0.73 -11.95
C LYS A 89 -12.44 0.91 -10.93
N GLY A 90 -11.22 0.51 -11.30
CA GLY A 90 -10.02 0.81 -10.52
C GLY A 90 -9.80 2.32 -10.35
N LYS A 91 -9.31 2.71 -9.17
CA LYS A 91 -8.99 4.08 -8.78
C LYS A 91 -7.60 4.11 -8.19
N VAL A 92 -6.72 4.92 -8.80
CA VAL A 92 -5.40 5.21 -8.24
C VAL A 92 -5.49 6.43 -7.32
N LEU A 93 -4.99 6.28 -6.11
CA LEU A 93 -4.88 7.29 -5.06
C LEU A 93 -3.44 7.78 -5.02
N LYS A 94 -3.25 9.07 -5.33
CA LYS A 94 -1.93 9.74 -5.30
C LYS A 94 -1.80 10.82 -4.24
N SER A 95 -2.92 11.20 -3.65
CA SER A 95 -2.97 12.29 -2.68
C SER A 95 -4.03 12.02 -1.63
N GLY A 96 -3.83 12.53 -0.42
CA GLY A 96 -4.71 12.33 0.74
C GLY A 96 -4.04 11.52 1.86
N CYS A 97 -4.79 11.24 2.93
CA CYS A 97 -4.28 10.57 4.13
C CYS A 97 -3.76 9.15 3.82
N MET A 98 -2.48 8.88 4.14
CA MET A 98 -1.85 7.58 3.93
C MET A 98 -2.57 6.44 4.68
N ALA A 99 -2.97 6.66 5.94
CA ALA A 99 -3.66 5.65 6.73
C ALA A 99 -5.02 5.26 6.12
N ARG A 100 -5.77 6.25 5.63
CA ARG A 100 -7.04 6.03 4.95
C ARG A 100 -6.85 5.33 3.60
N ALA A 101 -5.77 5.64 2.87
CA ALA A 101 -5.44 4.97 1.62
C ALA A 101 -5.11 3.50 1.87
N ALA A 102 -4.32 3.20 2.91
CA ALA A 102 -4.02 1.84 3.33
C ALA A 102 -5.30 1.06 3.66
N ARG A 103 -6.22 1.65 4.44
CA ARG A 103 -7.54 1.05 4.70
C ARG A 103 -8.29 0.77 3.41
N ALA A 104 -8.44 1.77 2.53
CA ALA A 104 -9.16 1.62 1.27
C ALA A 104 -8.60 0.47 0.43
N SER A 105 -7.27 0.36 0.33
CA SER A 105 -6.59 -0.71 -0.40
C SER A 105 -6.75 -2.10 0.21
N ALA A 106 -6.97 -2.20 1.53
CA ALA A 106 -7.10 -3.46 2.26
C ALA A 106 -8.57 -3.77 2.64
N THR A 107 -9.54 -3.04 2.08
CA THR A 107 -10.96 -3.19 2.39
C THR A 107 -11.53 -4.41 1.67
N PHE A 108 -11.28 -5.61 2.22
CA PHE A 108 -11.79 -6.85 1.67
C PHE A 108 -13.33 -6.87 1.69
N PRO A 109 -14.00 -7.15 0.56
CA PRO A 109 -15.46 -7.10 0.47
C PRO A 109 -16.16 -7.98 1.50
N GLY A 110 -17.16 -7.43 2.18
CA GLY A 110 -17.91 -8.11 3.23
C GLY A 110 -17.21 -8.16 4.59
N LEU A 111 -15.88 -8.08 4.63
CA LEU A 111 -15.15 -7.95 5.90
C LEU A 111 -15.17 -6.51 6.40
N PHE A 112 -14.72 -5.56 5.57
CA PHE A 112 -14.66 -4.14 5.94
C PHE A 112 -15.71 -3.32 5.20
N GLN A 113 -16.24 -2.28 5.86
CA GLN A 113 -17.08 -1.27 5.22
C GLN A 113 -16.28 -0.52 4.12
N PRO A 114 -16.87 -0.31 2.93
CA PRO A 114 -16.28 0.52 1.88
C PRO A 114 -15.87 1.93 2.34
N VAL A 115 -14.72 2.39 1.88
CA VAL A 115 -14.12 3.66 2.29
C VAL A 115 -14.58 4.80 1.37
N GLY A 116 -15.30 5.77 1.92
CA GLY A 116 -15.57 7.02 1.22
C GLY A 116 -14.28 7.82 1.03
N TRP A 117 -13.98 8.25 -0.20
CA TRP A 117 -12.74 8.96 -0.52
C TRP A 117 -12.99 10.32 -1.17
N TRP A 118 -12.23 11.34 -0.74
CA TRP A 118 -12.23 12.68 -1.31
C TRP A 118 -10.81 13.07 -1.72
N GLU A 119 -10.64 13.59 -2.92
CA GLU A 119 -9.33 14.04 -3.39
C GLU A 119 -8.94 15.37 -2.75
N ALA A 120 -7.64 15.48 -2.42
CA ALA A 120 -7.01 16.65 -1.79
C ALA A 120 -7.22 17.99 -2.54
N GLY A 121 -7.59 17.96 -3.82
CA GLY A 121 -7.74 19.14 -4.66
C GLY A 121 -9.10 19.86 -4.55
N ASN A 122 -10.10 19.27 -3.89
CA ASN A 122 -11.43 19.91 -3.79
C ASN A 122 -11.53 20.98 -2.69
N ASN A 123 -10.49 21.14 -1.88
CA ASN A 123 -10.41 22.23 -0.91
C ASN A 123 -9.70 23.41 -1.59
N SER A 124 -10.41 24.17 -2.42
CA SER A 124 -9.91 25.46 -2.88
C SER A 124 -9.77 26.37 -1.65
N ARG A 125 -8.53 26.64 -1.25
CA ARG A 125 -8.26 27.78 -0.36
C ARG A 125 -8.80 29.02 -1.07
N THR A 126 -9.75 29.71 -0.44
CA THR A 126 -10.16 31.02 -0.94
C THR A 126 -8.99 32.00 -0.81
N LYS A 127 -9.01 33.10 -1.58
CA LYS A 127 -7.89 34.06 -1.65
C LYS A 127 -7.52 34.69 -0.30
N ASP A 128 -8.41 34.60 0.68
CA ASP A 128 -8.28 35.06 2.06
C ASP A 128 -7.63 34.01 3.00
N GLY A 129 -7.23 32.85 2.48
CA GLY A 129 -6.68 31.76 3.30
C GLY A 129 -7.75 30.97 4.06
N THR A 130 -9.03 31.32 3.92
CA THR A 130 -10.12 30.55 4.51
C THR A 130 -10.24 29.21 3.75
N ILE A 131 -10.30 28.11 4.50
CA ILE A 131 -10.63 26.82 3.90
C ILE A 131 -12.14 26.85 3.64
N SER A 132 -12.53 27.17 2.40
CA SER A 132 -13.91 27.00 1.95
C SER A 132 -14.21 25.50 1.90
N THR A 133 -14.63 24.94 3.03
CA THR A 133 -15.28 23.62 3.06
C THR A 133 -16.73 23.74 2.61
N LEU A 134 -17.01 24.51 1.55
CA LEU A 134 -18.23 24.30 0.76
C LEU A 134 -18.07 22.95 0.05
N ARG A 135 -18.11 21.88 0.86
CA ARG A 135 -18.58 20.58 0.43
C ARG A 135 -19.91 20.89 -0.23
N THR A 136 -19.95 20.81 -1.55
CA THR A 136 -21.20 20.58 -2.27
C THR A 136 -21.96 19.54 -1.46
N SER A 137 -23.21 19.83 -1.10
CA SER A 137 -24.01 19.17 -0.06
C SER A 137 -24.37 17.70 -0.33
N THR A 138 -23.61 17.02 -1.19
CA THR A 138 -23.75 15.61 -1.44
C THR A 138 -23.29 14.83 -0.20
N PHE A 139 -24.26 14.20 0.47
CA PHE A 139 -24.03 13.23 1.55
C PHE A 139 -23.19 12.02 1.10
N ILE A 140 -23.00 11.84 -0.21
CA ILE A 140 -22.30 10.71 -0.82
C ILE A 140 -20.88 11.14 -1.20
N PRO A 141 -19.83 10.38 -0.82
CA PRO A 141 -18.46 10.65 -1.26
C PRO A 141 -18.34 10.52 -2.79
N PRO A 142 -17.41 11.24 -3.44
CA PRO A 142 -17.21 11.12 -4.88
C PRO A 142 -16.63 9.77 -5.33
N PHE A 143 -16.10 8.97 -4.40
CA PHE A 143 -15.64 7.60 -4.61
C PHE A 143 -15.99 6.74 -3.39
N LEU A 144 -16.36 5.48 -3.63
CA LEU A 144 -16.58 4.51 -2.57
C LEU A 144 -15.69 3.29 -2.83
N LEU A 145 -14.62 3.15 -2.05
CA LEU A 145 -13.50 2.27 -2.38
C LEU A 145 -13.53 0.96 -1.58
N ILE A 146 -13.18 -0.13 -2.24
CA ILE A 146 -12.81 -1.43 -1.66
C ILE A 146 -11.41 -1.83 -2.14
N ASP A 147 -10.95 -3.02 -1.73
CA ASP A 147 -9.65 -3.59 -2.06
C ASP A 147 -9.26 -3.42 -3.54
N GLY A 148 -8.06 -2.91 -3.77
CA GLY A 148 -7.52 -2.64 -5.10
C GLY A 148 -7.19 -3.91 -5.89
N GLY A 149 -6.91 -5.03 -5.22
CA GLY A 149 -6.55 -6.30 -5.83
C GLY A 149 -7.63 -6.87 -6.76
N ILE A 150 -8.87 -6.42 -6.62
CA ILE A 150 -9.98 -6.76 -7.53
C ILE A 150 -9.73 -6.25 -8.96
N GLY A 151 -9.14 -5.06 -9.09
CA GLY A 151 -8.88 -4.42 -10.38
C GLY A 151 -7.39 -4.33 -10.76
N ASP A 152 -6.50 -4.60 -9.81
CA ASP A 152 -5.05 -4.52 -9.97
C ASP A 152 -4.35 -5.55 -9.09
N MET A 153 -4.49 -6.84 -9.45
CA MET A 153 -3.98 -7.97 -8.67
C MET A 153 -2.47 -7.92 -8.41
N TYR A 154 -1.71 -7.23 -9.28
CA TYR A 154 -0.25 -7.09 -9.17
C TYR A 154 0.21 -5.72 -8.64
N GLY A 155 -0.72 -4.79 -8.36
CA GLY A 155 -0.39 -3.45 -7.85
C GLY A 155 0.40 -2.57 -8.84
N ILE A 156 0.35 -2.86 -10.14
CA ILE A 156 1.19 -2.20 -11.15
C ILE A 156 0.50 -0.99 -11.80
N VAL A 157 -0.84 -0.88 -11.74
CA VAL A 157 -1.58 0.20 -12.38
C VAL A 157 -1.16 1.56 -11.83
N GLY A 158 -0.77 1.63 -10.55
CA GLY A 158 -0.26 2.83 -9.89
C GLY A 158 0.95 3.46 -10.59
N LEU A 159 1.82 2.66 -11.22
CA LEU A 159 3.07 3.13 -11.85
C LEU A 159 2.81 4.10 -13.01
N SER A 160 1.74 3.88 -13.78
CA SER A 160 1.32 4.76 -14.88
C SER A 160 1.11 6.21 -14.42
N SER A 161 0.69 6.36 -13.16
CA SER A 161 0.25 7.64 -12.61
C SER A 161 1.36 8.44 -11.93
N LEU A 162 2.45 7.77 -11.55
CA LEU A 162 3.61 8.35 -10.85
C LEU A 162 4.68 8.83 -11.83
N ILE A 163 4.93 8.06 -12.89
CA ILE A 163 5.99 8.32 -13.88
C ILE A 163 5.44 8.20 -15.31
N PRO A 164 4.47 9.05 -15.70
CA PRO A 164 3.74 8.92 -16.97
C PRO A 164 4.61 9.15 -18.22
N HIS A 165 5.73 9.88 -18.08
CA HIS A 165 6.57 10.28 -19.22
C HIS A 165 7.71 9.30 -19.53
N GLU A 166 7.96 8.33 -18.64
CA GLU A 166 9.08 7.40 -18.81
C GLU A 166 8.68 6.24 -19.73
N SER A 167 9.34 6.10 -20.88
CA SER A 167 9.02 5.06 -21.87
C SER A 167 9.80 3.75 -21.68
N ASN A 168 10.83 3.74 -20.82
CA ASN A 168 11.70 2.58 -20.62
C ASN A 168 11.81 2.20 -19.14
N LYS A 169 10.68 1.91 -18.51
CA LYS A 169 10.64 1.56 -17.09
C LYS A 169 11.34 0.21 -16.86
N ARG A 170 12.10 0.12 -15.77
CA ARG A 170 12.50 -1.15 -15.16
C ARG A 170 11.63 -1.37 -13.95
N ILE A 171 10.91 -2.48 -13.92
CA ILE A 171 9.93 -2.77 -12.89
C ILE A 171 10.44 -3.92 -12.05
N VAL A 172 10.44 -3.73 -10.73
CA VAL A 172 10.57 -4.84 -9.79
C VAL A 172 9.16 -5.13 -9.26
N ASN A 173 8.61 -6.28 -9.61
CA ASN A 173 7.32 -6.75 -9.14
C ASN A 173 7.55 -7.80 -8.04
N LEU A 174 6.94 -7.61 -6.87
CA LEU A 174 7.05 -8.53 -5.76
C LEU A 174 5.66 -9.11 -5.45
N VAL A 175 5.55 -10.43 -5.50
CA VAL A 175 4.31 -11.15 -5.25
C VAL A 175 4.52 -12.15 -4.11
N THR A 176 3.52 -12.31 -3.25
CA THR A 176 3.60 -13.19 -2.08
C THR A 176 2.44 -14.18 -2.05
N GLY A 177 2.67 -15.36 -1.48
CA GLY A 177 1.66 -16.41 -1.34
C GLY A 177 1.15 -16.94 -2.69
N SER A 178 -0.12 -17.33 -2.71
CA SER A 178 -0.75 -17.96 -3.88
C SER A 178 -0.91 -17.01 -5.09
N PHE A 179 -0.70 -15.72 -4.92
CA PHE A 179 -0.74 -14.75 -6.03
C PHE A 179 0.42 -14.99 -7.03
N GLY A 180 1.50 -15.64 -6.61
CA GLY A 180 2.61 -16.00 -7.50
C GLY A 180 2.31 -17.17 -8.46
N VAL A 181 1.22 -17.92 -8.24
CA VAL A 181 0.91 -19.16 -8.98
C VAL A 181 0.53 -18.89 -10.44
N PHE A 182 -0.07 -17.73 -10.73
CA PHE A 182 -0.47 -17.36 -12.10
C PHE A 182 0.67 -16.80 -12.95
N GLY A 183 1.86 -16.66 -12.37
CA GLY A 183 3.00 -16.05 -13.02
C GLY A 183 2.86 -14.51 -13.04
N PRO A 184 3.95 -13.79 -12.73
CA PRO A 184 3.97 -12.34 -12.80
C PRO A 184 3.92 -11.83 -14.26
N PRO A 185 3.35 -10.64 -14.53
CA PRO A 185 3.20 -10.14 -15.90
C PRO A 185 4.56 -9.77 -16.51
N GLY A 186 4.78 -10.14 -17.78
CA GLY A 186 5.93 -9.70 -18.56
C GLY A 186 5.79 -8.25 -19.08
N PRO A 187 6.85 -7.67 -19.68
CA PRO A 187 6.79 -6.39 -20.38
C PRO A 187 5.57 -6.16 -21.29
N SER A 188 5.12 -7.17 -22.05
CA SER A 188 3.99 -7.07 -22.97
C SER A 188 2.63 -7.02 -22.27
N ASP A 189 2.57 -7.51 -21.03
CA ASP A 189 1.34 -7.61 -20.23
C ASP A 189 1.10 -6.39 -19.33
N MET A 190 1.91 -5.33 -19.51
CA MET A 190 1.78 -4.11 -18.73
C MET A 190 0.46 -3.37 -19.03
N PRO A 191 -0.21 -2.79 -18.02
CA PRO A 191 -1.41 -2.00 -18.22
C PRO A 191 -1.20 -0.83 -19.19
N PRO A 192 -2.27 -0.33 -19.83
CA PRO A 192 -2.19 0.82 -20.72
C PRO A 192 -1.48 2.02 -20.05
N GLY A 193 -0.51 2.61 -20.76
CA GLY A 193 0.30 3.72 -20.26
C GLY A 193 1.54 3.30 -19.46
N ILE A 194 1.79 2.01 -19.30
CA ILE A 194 3.02 1.48 -18.69
C ILE A 194 3.83 0.79 -19.78
N HIS A 195 4.95 1.40 -20.15
CA HIS A 195 5.92 0.81 -21.05
C HIS A 195 7.13 0.37 -20.23
N ALA A 196 7.26 -0.94 -20.04
CA ALA A 196 8.38 -1.55 -19.36
C ALA A 196 9.36 -2.12 -20.40
N LYS A 197 10.65 -1.83 -20.21
CA LYS A 197 11.72 -2.49 -20.96
C LYS A 197 12.12 -3.79 -20.30
N GLU A 198 12.16 -3.78 -18.97
CA GLU A 198 12.58 -4.92 -18.15
C GLU A 198 11.63 -5.06 -16.97
N VAL A 199 11.27 -6.29 -16.65
CA VAL A 199 10.47 -6.66 -15.48
C VAL A 199 11.23 -7.75 -14.74
N VAL A 200 11.52 -7.49 -13.48
CA VAL A 200 12.06 -8.45 -12.53
C VAL A 200 10.94 -8.84 -11.59
N SER A 201 10.56 -10.09 -11.62
CA SER A 201 9.44 -10.59 -10.85
C SER A 201 9.91 -11.54 -9.77
N ILE A 202 9.69 -11.16 -8.52
CA ILE A 202 10.09 -11.92 -7.34
C ILE A 202 8.83 -12.52 -6.74
N SER A 203 8.76 -13.84 -6.66
CA SER A 203 7.62 -14.56 -6.08
C SER A 203 8.06 -15.29 -4.81
N ILE A 204 7.50 -14.88 -3.66
CA ILE A 204 7.72 -15.56 -2.38
C ILE A 204 6.60 -16.57 -2.16
N LEU A 205 6.93 -17.83 -2.34
CA LEU A 205 6.01 -18.96 -2.31
C LEU A 205 5.98 -19.60 -0.91
N ASN A 206 4.88 -20.31 -0.62
CA ASN A 206 4.73 -21.14 0.58
C ASN A 206 4.96 -20.39 1.92
N THR A 207 4.62 -19.10 1.98
CA THR A 207 4.51 -18.38 3.24
C THR A 207 3.28 -18.84 4.02
N PRO A 208 3.31 -18.86 5.36
CA PRO A 208 2.12 -19.04 6.19
C PRO A 208 0.96 -18.12 5.77
N ASP A 209 -0.25 -18.68 5.66
CA ASP A 209 -1.44 -17.92 5.29
C ASP A 209 -1.80 -16.88 6.36
N CYS A 210 -1.90 -15.62 5.94
CA CYS A 210 -2.19 -14.46 6.81
C CYS A 210 -3.54 -13.82 6.49
N GLY A 211 -4.57 -14.65 6.30
CA GLY A 211 -5.95 -14.18 6.08
C GLY A 211 -6.57 -13.58 7.35
N PRO A 212 -7.76 -12.96 7.26
CA PRO A 212 -8.47 -12.35 8.39
C PRO A 212 -8.66 -13.29 9.61
N TRP A 213 -8.68 -14.60 9.36
CA TRP A 213 -8.90 -15.63 10.37
C TRP A 213 -7.61 -16.31 10.86
N ASN A 214 -6.45 -15.96 10.27
CA ASN A 214 -5.14 -16.55 10.54
C ASN A 214 -4.07 -15.44 10.73
N MET A 215 -4.44 -14.27 11.24
CA MET A 215 -3.54 -13.12 11.32
C MET A 215 -2.39 -13.32 12.31
N GLU A 216 -2.52 -14.23 13.26
CA GLU A 216 -1.44 -14.66 14.15
C GLU A 216 -0.24 -15.26 13.42
N ASN A 217 -0.41 -15.68 12.16
CA ASN A 217 0.69 -16.11 11.31
C ASN A 217 1.53 -14.95 10.77
N GLY A 218 1.09 -13.69 10.89
CA GLY A 218 1.79 -12.51 10.36
C GLY A 218 3.29 -12.50 10.69
N PRO A 219 3.71 -12.60 11.97
CA PRO A 219 5.12 -12.55 12.33
C PRO A 219 5.91 -13.76 11.78
N ARG A 220 5.26 -14.94 11.72
CA ARG A 220 5.85 -16.16 11.17
C ARG A 220 6.09 -16.02 9.67
N ALA A 221 5.13 -15.44 8.95
CA ALA A 221 5.22 -15.21 7.51
C ALA A 221 6.31 -14.19 7.15
N VAL A 222 6.39 -13.07 7.87
CA VAL A 222 7.46 -12.08 7.66
C VAL A 222 8.83 -12.68 7.95
N THR A 223 8.98 -13.40 9.06
CA THR A 223 10.25 -14.05 9.42
C THR A 223 10.68 -15.08 8.38
N ALA A 224 9.75 -15.92 7.91
CA ALA A 224 10.02 -16.92 6.89
C ALA A 224 10.44 -16.27 5.55
N ALA A 225 9.69 -15.25 5.12
CA ALA A 225 9.99 -14.51 3.90
C ALA A 225 11.35 -13.79 3.96
N GLU A 226 11.68 -13.14 5.08
CA GLU A 226 12.97 -12.46 5.26
C GLU A 226 14.14 -13.44 5.12
N ARG A 227 14.07 -14.58 5.82
CA ARG A 227 15.13 -15.61 5.77
C ARG A 227 15.24 -16.25 4.39
N ALA A 228 14.11 -16.51 3.74
CA ALA A 228 14.09 -17.09 2.41
C ALA A 228 14.70 -16.12 1.37
N ILE A 229 14.32 -14.84 1.41
CA ILE A 229 14.94 -13.81 0.55
C ILE A 229 16.43 -13.74 0.79
N GLN A 230 16.87 -13.68 2.06
CA GLN A 230 18.29 -13.60 2.40
C GLN A 230 19.09 -14.79 1.84
N ALA A 231 18.52 -16.00 1.91
CA ALA A 231 19.13 -17.20 1.34
C ALA A 231 19.16 -17.20 -0.19
N SER A 232 18.29 -16.43 -0.85
CA SER A 232 18.15 -16.38 -2.31
C SER A 232 18.88 -15.23 -2.99
N LEU A 233 19.49 -14.29 -2.25
CA LEU A 233 20.13 -13.08 -2.83
C LEU A 233 21.20 -13.39 -3.89
N ASP A 234 21.93 -14.49 -3.73
CA ASP A 234 22.99 -14.91 -4.66
C ASP A 234 22.51 -15.93 -5.72
N THR A 235 21.21 -16.23 -5.74
CA THR A 235 20.64 -17.19 -6.69
C THR A 235 20.45 -16.54 -8.05
N PRO A 236 20.87 -17.19 -9.16
CA PRO A 236 20.60 -16.65 -10.49
C PRO A 236 19.09 -16.60 -10.78
N MET A 237 18.64 -15.50 -11.37
CA MET A 237 17.26 -15.37 -11.85
C MET A 237 17.04 -16.23 -13.10
N SER A 238 15.84 -16.81 -13.22
CA SER A 238 15.40 -17.48 -14.45
C SER A 238 14.90 -16.46 -15.47
N ARG A 239 14.90 -16.85 -16.75
CA ARG A 239 14.16 -16.10 -17.77
C ARG A 239 12.67 -16.35 -17.61
N GLY A 240 11.88 -15.28 -17.67
CA GLY A 240 10.42 -15.37 -17.69
C GLY A 240 9.87 -15.65 -19.09
N ALA A 241 8.58 -15.38 -19.27
CA ALA A 241 7.83 -15.69 -20.50
C ALA A 241 8.36 -15.01 -21.79
N GLU A 242 9.07 -13.90 -21.68
CA GLU A 242 9.53 -13.12 -22.84
C GLU A 242 10.85 -12.36 -22.59
N ALA A 243 11.38 -11.72 -23.64
CA ALA A 243 12.60 -10.95 -23.55
C ALA A 243 12.44 -9.76 -22.59
N GLY A 244 13.41 -9.58 -21.68
CA GLY A 244 13.34 -8.53 -20.66
C GLY A 244 12.52 -8.92 -19.42
N HIS A 245 11.91 -10.11 -19.39
CA HIS A 245 11.29 -10.66 -18.19
C HIS A 245 12.25 -11.60 -17.46
N TYR A 246 12.49 -11.32 -16.18
CA TYR A 246 13.32 -12.13 -15.28
C TYR A 246 12.51 -12.54 -14.06
N GLU A 247 12.69 -13.76 -13.59
CA GLU A 247 11.93 -14.30 -12.48
C GLU A 247 12.86 -14.85 -11.38
N LEU A 248 12.46 -14.63 -10.13
CA LEU A 248 13.09 -15.20 -8.95
C LEU A 248 12.00 -15.83 -8.08
N HIS A 249 11.99 -17.15 -8.02
CA HIS A 249 11.03 -17.92 -7.21
C HIS A 249 11.71 -18.30 -5.90
N ILE A 250 11.14 -17.86 -4.79
CA ILE A 250 11.71 -18.01 -3.45
C ILE A 250 10.75 -18.89 -2.64
N ASP A 251 11.16 -20.11 -2.30
CA ASP A 251 10.37 -21.00 -1.46
C ASP A 251 10.62 -20.72 0.02
N ALA A 252 9.61 -20.22 0.74
CA ALA A 252 9.70 -19.90 2.16
C ALA A 252 9.41 -21.09 3.09
N SER A 253 9.02 -22.26 2.56
CA SER A 253 8.56 -23.41 3.37
C SER A 253 9.61 -23.90 4.37
N GLY A 254 10.88 -23.95 3.97
CA GLY A 254 12.01 -24.36 4.82
C GLY A 254 12.41 -23.34 5.89
N PHE A 255 11.79 -22.16 5.92
CA PHE A 255 12.16 -21.05 6.81
C PHE A 255 11.07 -20.69 7.82
N ILE A 256 9.94 -21.42 7.82
CA ILE A 256 8.83 -21.19 8.74
C ILE A 256 9.27 -21.50 10.17
N PRO A 257 9.21 -20.53 11.11
CA PRO A 257 9.53 -20.81 12.50
C PRO A 257 8.48 -21.75 13.13
N ASN A 258 8.98 -22.65 13.97
CA ASN A 258 8.18 -23.54 14.81
C ASN A 258 7.30 -22.73 15.77
#